data_AF-A0A7L3GSK9-F1
#
_entry.id   AF-A0A7L3GSK9-F1
#
_cell.length_a   1.000
_cell.length_b   1.000
_cell.length_c   1.000
_cell.angle_alpha   90.00
_cell.angle_beta   90.00
_cell.angle_gamma   90.00
#
_symmetry.space_group_name_H-M   'P 1'
#
loop_
_entity.id
_entity.type
_entity.pdbx_description
1 polymer ?
#
loop_
_entity_poly.entity_id
_entity_poly.type
_entity_poly.pdbx_seq_one_letter_code
_entity_poly.pdbx_strand_id
1 'polypeptide(L)'
;ALKLPRVEYVEEDAYVFAQSTPWNLGRIVPLQPGSGAYRPPNKGDRVEIYLLDTSVQSTHREIEGRVLVTDFENVPEEDGTRFHRQASKCDSHGTHMAGVLSGRDAGVATGASIRSLRVLNCQGKGTISGTLIGLEFIKATLEAQPYAPLVVLLPFAGAYSRVLNAGCRQMLQMGVVMVAAAGNYKDDACLYSPASEPEVITVGATDSKDQPASIGTLGTNFGRCVDLFAPGDDIIGASSDCSTCFTAQSGTSQAAAHLCIGSCVAPGSHCSPSGLLAGVAAMLLSAEPQLSLAELRQRLLHFATKNVMDMAWFPEDQRLQTPNSVAGLPTQLGADEQLYCRSVWSARSGLTRHATAVARCTSTEEMLSCSSFSHSGRRLGEHMEDKDGQKQCVAHNAFRGQGVYAIARCCTWPRAECRINASSLAAEGAGCSPQDHVLTGCSFHSPAAALGDGGRPVAGLGSRPSHCAGRTEVMARALCCPATSLECRVKEHTSLGSAEKVTVSCDNGWTLTGCNAHSQSPGTMGAYAVDDTCVAATVPGSSTAAVIAICCRNR
;
A
#
# COMPACT_ATOMS: atom_id res chain seq x y z
N ALA A 1 40.48 20.65 19.25
CA ALA A 1 40.07 20.76 20.67
C ALA A 1 41.03 20.03 21.61
N LEU A 2 41.33 18.75 21.41
CA LEU A 2 42.16 17.91 22.32
C LEU A 2 43.62 18.34 22.58
N LYS A 3 44.16 19.32 21.83
CA LYS A 3 45.53 19.84 22.04
C LYS A 3 45.58 21.07 22.96
N LEU A 4 44.44 21.52 23.47
CA LEU A 4 44.37 22.68 24.36
C LEU A 4 44.73 22.27 25.80
N PRO A 5 45.66 22.97 26.46
CA PRO A 5 45.96 22.71 27.86
C PRO A 5 44.72 23.03 28.70
N ARG A 6 44.29 22.09 29.56
CA ARG A 6 43.07 22.09 30.41
C ARG A 6 41.78 21.50 29.81
N VAL A 7 41.83 20.81 28.68
CA VAL A 7 40.70 19.99 28.22
C VAL A 7 40.82 18.58 28.84
N GLU A 8 39.88 18.23 29.72
CA GLU A 8 39.84 16.92 30.40
C GLU A 8 39.27 15.83 29.48
N TYR A 9 38.18 16.13 28.78
CA TYR A 9 37.65 15.36 27.65
C TYR A 9 36.87 16.31 26.72
N VAL A 10 36.51 15.80 25.54
CA VAL A 10 35.62 16.47 24.59
C VAL A 10 34.48 15.50 24.31
N GLU A 11 33.26 15.92 24.64
CA GLU A 11 32.04 15.19 24.31
C GLU A 11 31.33 15.93 23.18
N GLU A 12 30.91 15.20 22.16
CA GLU A 12 30.06 15.77 21.11
C GLU A 12 28.66 15.98 21.68
N ASP A 13 28.06 17.13 21.36
CA ASP A 13 26.72 17.47 21.83
C ASP A 13 25.70 16.43 21.34
N ALA A 14 24.71 16.12 22.16
CA ALA A 14 23.74 15.07 21.89
C ALA A 14 22.33 15.54 22.25
N TYR A 15 21.35 15.14 21.44
CA TYR A 15 19.95 15.43 21.73
C TYR A 15 19.48 14.67 22.98
N VAL A 16 18.79 15.39 23.86
CA VAL A 16 18.10 14.80 25.02
C VAL A 16 16.60 14.82 24.74
N PHE A 17 15.96 13.67 24.86
CA PHE A 17 14.51 13.51 24.61
C PHE A 17 13.77 13.31 25.94
N ALA A 18 12.54 13.82 26.03
CA ALA A 18 11.68 13.54 27.17
C ALA A 18 11.35 12.04 27.23
N GLN A 19 11.30 11.45 28.43
CA GLN A 19 11.02 10.02 28.65
C GLN A 19 9.54 9.65 28.48
N SER A 20 8.95 10.01 27.34
CA SER A 20 7.64 9.56 26.90
C SER A 20 7.78 8.64 25.70
N THR A 21 6.80 7.76 25.50
CA THR A 21 6.69 6.98 24.26
C THR A 21 6.74 7.93 23.04
N PRO A 22 7.64 7.69 22.06
CA PRO A 22 7.70 8.48 20.84
C PRO A 22 6.34 8.58 20.15
N TRP A 23 6.01 9.75 19.61
CA TRP A 23 4.69 10.03 19.04
C TRP A 23 4.33 9.03 17.93
N ASN A 24 5.31 8.64 17.13
CA ASN A 24 5.18 7.72 16.01
C ASN A 24 4.76 6.32 16.45
N LEU A 25 5.28 5.85 17.58
CA LEU A 25 4.85 4.59 18.20
C LEU A 25 3.44 4.69 18.77
N GLY A 26 3.12 5.82 19.42
CA GLY A 26 1.77 6.10 19.92
C GLY A 26 0.73 6.18 18.80
N ARG A 27 1.10 6.71 17.64
CA ARG A 27 0.21 6.92 16.49
C ARG A 27 -0.21 5.63 15.81
N ILE A 28 0.68 4.64 15.75
CA ILE A 28 0.36 3.35 15.12
C ILE A 28 -0.42 2.42 16.08
N VAL A 29 -0.34 2.59 17.40
CA VAL A 29 -1.12 1.78 18.34
C VAL A 29 -2.55 2.30 18.46
N PRO A 30 -3.58 1.44 18.48
CA PRO A 30 -4.94 1.86 18.77
C PRO A 30 -5.07 2.39 20.21
N LEU A 31 -5.78 3.51 20.39
CA LEU A 31 -6.04 4.12 21.69
C LEU A 31 -6.75 3.14 22.63
N GLN A 32 -6.01 2.52 23.55
CA GLN A 32 -6.61 1.82 24.70
C GLN A 32 -6.80 2.82 25.85
N PRO A 33 -7.99 2.90 26.48
CA PRO A 33 -8.17 3.74 27.66
C PRO A 33 -7.29 3.22 28.81
N GLY A 34 -6.29 4.00 29.23
CA GLY A 34 -5.64 3.80 30.54
C GLY A 34 -4.12 3.66 30.60
N SER A 35 -3.36 3.65 29.50
CA SER A 35 -1.90 3.86 29.60
C SER A 35 -1.32 4.39 28.30
N GLY A 36 -0.68 5.56 28.32
CA GLY A 36 0.12 6.10 27.21
C GLY A 36 1.40 5.31 26.93
N ALA A 37 1.39 3.99 27.14
CA ALA A 37 2.49 3.08 26.90
C ALA A 37 2.24 2.31 25.60
N TYR A 38 3.26 2.25 24.74
CA TYR A 38 3.27 1.39 23.55
C TYR A 38 3.07 -0.07 23.98
N ARG A 39 1.98 -0.71 23.55
CA ARG A 39 1.63 -2.12 23.83
C ARG A 39 1.06 -2.84 22.61
N PRO A 40 1.85 -3.02 21.54
CA PRO A 40 1.51 -3.90 20.43
C PRO A 40 1.24 -5.35 20.88
N PRO A 41 0.48 -6.12 20.07
CA PRO A 41 0.02 -7.47 20.42
C PRO A 41 1.09 -8.59 20.38
N ASN A 42 2.24 -8.43 19.71
CA ASN A 42 3.39 -9.36 19.80
C ASN A 42 4.74 -8.65 19.51
N LYS A 43 5.85 -9.40 19.37
CA LYS A 43 7.25 -8.94 19.16
C LYS A 43 7.81 -9.08 17.74
N GLY A 44 7.03 -9.61 16.79
CA GLY A 44 7.52 -9.91 15.45
C GLY A 44 8.52 -11.07 15.42
N ASP A 45 8.72 -11.74 16.56
CA ASP A 45 9.73 -12.74 16.91
C ASP A 45 9.74 -14.02 16.06
N ARG A 46 9.06 -14.07 14.91
CA ARG A 46 9.11 -15.18 13.93
C ARG A 46 9.47 -14.84 12.46
N VAL A 47 9.79 -13.59 12.12
CA VAL A 47 10.08 -13.13 10.74
C VAL A 47 11.49 -12.55 10.56
N GLU A 48 12.31 -12.86 9.57
CA GLU A 48 13.62 -12.19 9.44
C GLU A 48 13.54 -10.90 8.58
N ILE A 49 14.23 -9.81 8.98
CA ILE A 49 14.31 -8.57 8.17
C ILE A 49 15.65 -8.50 7.45
N TYR A 50 15.63 -8.29 6.14
CA TYR A 50 16.80 -7.81 5.39
C TYR A 50 16.70 -6.29 5.20
N LEU A 51 17.76 -5.59 5.61
CA LEU A 51 17.91 -4.15 5.45
C LEU A 51 18.98 -3.90 4.38
N LEU A 52 18.59 -3.35 3.23
CA LEU A 52 19.53 -2.90 2.20
C LEU A 52 19.75 -1.39 2.36
N ASP A 53 20.86 -0.98 2.95
CA ASP A 53 21.11 0.42 3.31
C ASP A 53 22.62 0.75 3.29
N THR A 54 23.06 1.74 4.06
CA THR A 54 24.45 2.01 4.42
C THR A 54 24.97 0.99 5.43
N SER A 55 26.18 1.20 5.96
CA SER A 55 26.64 0.43 7.12
C SER A 55 25.78 0.70 8.37
N VAL A 56 25.91 -0.16 9.37
CA VAL A 56 25.18 -0.08 10.64
C VAL A 56 26.16 -0.22 11.80
N GLN A 57 26.02 0.63 12.82
CA GLN A 57 26.74 0.49 14.09
C GLN A 57 26.09 -0.60 14.95
N SER A 58 26.39 -1.86 14.64
CA SER A 58 25.77 -3.04 15.30
C SER A 58 26.03 -3.14 16.82
N THR A 59 26.96 -2.35 17.36
CA THR A 59 27.27 -2.25 18.80
C THR A 59 26.46 -1.17 19.52
N HIS A 60 25.57 -0.44 18.84
CA HIS A 60 24.70 0.54 19.48
C HIS A 60 23.69 -0.18 20.40
N ARG A 61 23.50 0.32 21.62
CA ARG A 61 22.66 -0.29 22.69
C ARG A 61 21.25 -0.62 22.19
N GLU A 62 20.69 0.21 21.32
CA GLU A 62 19.37 -0.04 20.75
C GLU A 62 19.28 -1.34 19.97
N ILE A 63 20.34 -1.74 19.27
CA ILE A 63 20.30 -2.81 18.24
C ILE A 63 21.34 -3.93 18.46
N GLU A 64 22.19 -3.80 19.48
CA GLU A 64 23.19 -4.81 19.82
C GLU A 64 22.54 -6.19 20.07
N GLY A 65 23.13 -7.22 19.48
CA GLY A 65 22.62 -8.60 19.54
C GLY A 65 21.42 -8.91 18.64
N ARG A 66 20.86 -7.92 17.94
CA ARG A 66 19.73 -8.09 17.01
C ARG A 66 20.08 -7.79 15.56
N VAL A 67 21.07 -6.96 15.30
CA VAL A 67 21.55 -6.71 13.93
C VAL A 67 22.76 -7.57 13.62
N LEU A 68 22.64 -8.42 12.61
CA LEU A 68 23.75 -9.10 11.95
C LEU A 68 24.15 -8.31 10.70
N VAL A 69 25.34 -7.72 10.71
CA VAL A 69 25.92 -7.15 9.48
C VAL A 69 26.46 -8.30 8.63
N THR A 70 25.94 -8.45 7.42
CA THR A 70 26.46 -9.45 6.48
C THR A 70 27.77 -8.97 5.86
N ASP A 71 28.56 -9.89 5.31
CA ASP A 71 29.77 -9.53 4.55
C ASP A 71 29.47 -8.98 3.14
N PHE A 72 28.19 -8.70 2.84
CA PHE A 72 27.76 -8.15 1.56
C PHE A 72 28.00 -6.63 1.51
N GLU A 73 28.82 -6.20 0.55
CA GLU A 73 29.02 -4.79 0.20
C GLU A 73 29.06 -4.61 -1.32
N ASN A 74 28.17 -3.77 -1.85
CA ASN A 74 28.20 -3.36 -3.26
C ASN A 74 27.74 -1.90 -3.38
N VAL A 75 28.70 -0.97 -3.32
CA VAL A 75 28.47 0.47 -3.30
C VAL A 75 29.29 1.17 -4.37
N PRO A 76 28.78 2.25 -4.99
CA PRO A 76 29.59 3.08 -5.87
C PRO A 76 30.65 3.85 -5.08
N GLU A 77 31.72 4.23 -5.76
CA GLU A 77 32.71 5.17 -5.22
C GLU A 77 32.03 6.50 -4.82
N GLU A 78 32.54 7.14 -3.77
CA GLU A 78 32.04 8.44 -3.34
C GLU A 78 32.42 9.56 -4.32
N ASP A 79 31.48 10.47 -4.58
CA ASP A 79 31.73 11.62 -5.45
C ASP A 79 32.58 12.68 -4.72
N GLY A 80 33.71 13.07 -5.31
CA GLY A 80 34.47 14.28 -4.95
C GLY A 80 35.92 14.04 -4.52
N THR A 81 36.82 14.90 -4.99
CA THR A 81 38.28 14.82 -4.73
C THR A 81 38.70 15.12 -3.28
N ARG A 82 37.75 15.50 -2.41
CA ARG A 82 37.97 15.87 -0.99
C ARG A 82 37.04 15.12 -0.03
N PHE A 83 36.43 14.01 -0.44
CA PHE A 83 35.65 13.20 0.48
C PHE A 83 36.60 12.49 1.47
N HIS A 84 36.71 13.04 2.69
CA HIS A 84 37.52 12.44 3.74
C HIS A 84 36.65 11.53 4.60
N ARG A 85 36.71 10.21 4.34
CA ARG A 85 36.10 9.16 5.19
C ARG A 85 36.63 9.15 6.64
N GLN A 86 37.66 9.95 6.95
CA GLN A 86 38.43 9.87 8.19
C GLN A 86 37.64 10.17 9.48
N ALA A 87 36.45 10.81 9.40
CA ALA A 87 35.59 11.05 10.56
C ALA A 87 34.22 10.33 10.49
N SER A 88 33.68 10.09 9.29
CA SER A 88 32.37 9.45 9.13
C SER A 88 32.51 7.95 8.93
N LYS A 89 31.86 7.16 9.80
CA LYS A 89 31.72 5.72 9.65
C LYS A 89 30.64 5.31 8.65
N CYS A 90 30.01 6.30 7.99
CA CYS A 90 29.03 6.08 6.92
C CYS A 90 27.82 5.26 7.36
N ASP A 91 27.50 5.28 8.65
CA ASP A 91 26.55 4.38 9.32
C ASP A 91 25.31 5.09 9.87
N SER A 92 25.18 6.41 9.69
CA SER A 92 24.09 7.21 10.27
C SER A 92 22.70 6.73 9.84
N HIS A 93 22.46 6.59 8.52
CA HIS A 93 21.13 6.21 8.01
C HIS A 93 20.79 4.76 8.39
N GLY A 94 21.65 3.79 8.07
CA GLY A 94 21.43 2.39 8.42
C GLY A 94 21.25 2.14 9.92
N THR A 95 22.01 2.84 10.78
CA THR A 95 21.86 2.72 12.25
C THR A 95 20.53 3.28 12.72
N HIS A 96 20.12 4.44 12.20
CA HIS A 96 18.81 5.02 12.51
C HIS A 96 17.68 4.09 12.06
N MET A 97 17.75 3.59 10.83
CA MET A 97 16.77 2.64 10.26
C MET A 97 16.68 1.36 11.09
N ALA A 98 17.81 0.76 11.47
CA ALA A 98 17.82 -0.40 12.34
C ALA A 98 17.24 -0.09 13.74
N GLY A 99 17.47 1.11 14.27
CA GLY A 99 16.89 1.59 15.52
C GLY A 99 15.37 1.75 15.45
N VAL A 100 14.84 2.35 14.38
CA VAL A 100 13.39 2.45 14.16
C VAL A 100 12.76 1.08 13.97
N LEU A 101 13.42 0.19 13.21
CA LEU A 101 12.97 -1.18 13.01
C LEU A 101 12.93 -1.95 14.33
N SER A 102 14.06 -2.13 15.00
CA SER A 102 14.19 -3.10 16.08
C SER A 102 14.82 -2.59 17.37
N GLY A 103 14.97 -1.28 17.56
CA GLY A 103 15.48 -0.66 18.79
C GLY A 103 14.81 -1.19 20.08
N ARG A 104 15.52 -1.19 21.21
CA ARG A 104 14.98 -1.56 22.53
C ARG A 104 13.92 -0.57 22.98
N ASP A 105 14.21 0.72 22.83
CA ASP A 105 13.49 1.81 23.46
C ASP A 105 12.61 2.57 22.43
N ALA A 106 13.14 2.85 21.24
CA ALA A 106 12.44 3.56 20.16
C ALA A 106 11.99 2.66 18.98
N GLY A 107 12.27 1.36 19.05
CA GLY A 107 11.97 0.42 17.97
C GLY A 107 10.50 0.06 17.88
N VAL A 108 10.03 -0.08 16.64
CA VAL A 108 8.70 -0.57 16.35
C VAL A 108 8.64 -2.07 16.69
N ALA A 109 9.63 -2.86 16.24
CA ALA A 109 9.85 -4.32 16.30
C ALA A 109 10.94 -4.75 17.30
N THR A 110 10.77 -4.51 18.60
CA THR A 110 11.85 -4.71 19.59
C THR A 110 12.36 -6.16 19.70
N GLY A 111 11.60 -7.15 19.21
CA GLY A 111 12.00 -8.55 19.11
C GLY A 111 12.68 -8.96 17.80
N ALA A 112 12.94 -8.03 16.88
CA ALA A 112 13.38 -8.34 15.53
C ALA A 112 14.88 -8.49 15.34
N SER A 113 15.30 -9.48 14.54
CA SER A 113 16.63 -9.51 13.95
C SER A 113 16.61 -8.92 12.55
N ILE A 114 17.73 -8.27 12.25
CA ILE A 114 17.99 -7.61 10.99
C ILE A 114 19.28 -8.17 10.42
N ARG A 115 19.25 -8.57 9.15
CA ARG A 115 20.43 -8.81 8.32
C ARG A 115 20.69 -7.57 7.47
N SER A 116 21.78 -6.88 7.77
CA SER A 116 22.16 -5.67 7.05
C SER A 116 23.04 -6.00 5.85
N LEU A 117 22.66 -5.52 4.67
CA LEU A 117 23.41 -5.56 3.42
C LEU A 117 23.78 -4.13 3.03
N ARG A 118 25.04 -3.86 2.77
CA ARG A 118 25.48 -2.52 2.40
C ARG A 118 25.38 -2.31 0.89
N VAL A 119 24.41 -1.49 0.47
CA VAL A 119 24.19 -1.09 -0.93
C VAL A 119 24.26 0.43 -1.15
N LEU A 120 24.38 1.20 -0.07
CA LEU A 120 24.58 2.66 -0.11
C LEU A 120 25.96 3.05 0.44
N ASN A 121 26.62 3.99 -0.25
CA ASN A 121 27.89 4.56 0.17
C ASN A 121 27.69 5.64 1.25
N CYS A 122 28.77 6.31 1.65
CA CYS A 122 28.76 7.33 2.71
C CYS A 122 27.94 8.58 2.39
N GLN A 123 27.56 8.78 1.13
CA GLN A 123 26.71 9.87 0.66
C GLN A 123 25.24 9.42 0.50
N GLY A 124 24.90 8.19 0.95
CA GLY A 124 23.59 7.61 0.76
C GLY A 124 23.30 7.20 -0.69
N LYS A 125 24.33 7.04 -1.52
CA LYS A 125 24.17 6.69 -2.95
C LYS A 125 24.43 5.22 -3.18
N GLY A 126 23.56 4.59 -3.95
CA GLY A 126 23.69 3.21 -4.42
C GLY A 126 23.55 3.12 -5.94
N THR A 127 23.65 1.90 -6.47
CA THR A 127 23.38 1.62 -7.88
C THR A 127 22.29 0.57 -8.02
N ILE A 128 21.50 0.64 -9.09
CA ILE A 128 20.50 -0.38 -9.42
C ILE A 128 21.16 -1.77 -9.50
N SER A 129 22.35 -1.86 -10.10
CA SER A 129 23.13 -3.10 -10.16
C SER A 129 23.53 -3.63 -8.79
N GLY A 130 24.02 -2.77 -7.89
CA GLY A 130 24.39 -3.17 -6.53
C GLY A 130 23.19 -3.66 -5.73
N THR A 131 22.04 -3.00 -5.88
CA THR A 131 20.77 -3.45 -5.28
C THR A 131 20.33 -4.80 -5.83
N LEU A 132 20.39 -5.02 -7.15
CA LEU A 132 20.01 -6.30 -7.75
C LEU A 132 20.90 -7.45 -7.28
N ILE A 133 22.22 -7.22 -7.18
CA ILE A 133 23.16 -8.19 -6.62
C ILE A 133 22.84 -8.48 -5.14
N GLY A 134 22.38 -7.47 -4.39
CA GLY A 134 21.89 -7.63 -3.03
C GLY A 134 20.63 -8.50 -2.95
N LEU A 135 19.66 -8.29 -3.85
CA LEU A 135 18.46 -9.14 -3.93
C LEU A 135 18.83 -10.59 -4.33
N GLU A 136 19.80 -10.76 -5.22
CA GLU A 136 20.32 -12.08 -5.62
C GLU A 136 21.00 -12.81 -4.45
N PHE A 137 21.76 -12.09 -3.61
CA PHE A 137 22.33 -12.65 -2.39
C PHE A 137 21.25 -13.18 -1.43
N ILE A 138 20.16 -12.42 -1.24
CA ILE A 138 19.03 -12.85 -0.40
C ILE A 138 18.36 -14.07 -1.00
N LYS A 139 18.11 -14.05 -2.31
CA LYS A 139 17.54 -15.18 -3.04
C LYS A 139 18.37 -16.45 -2.84
N ALA A 140 19.68 -16.39 -3.05
CA ALA A 140 20.58 -17.54 -2.85
C ALA A 140 20.55 -18.06 -1.41
N THR A 141 20.42 -17.15 -0.43
CA THR A 141 20.29 -17.52 0.98
C THR A 141 18.98 -18.26 1.25
N LEU A 142 17.86 -17.81 0.68
CA LEU A 142 16.55 -18.46 0.80
C LEU A 142 16.52 -19.84 0.13
N GLU A 143 17.18 -20.00 -1.00
CA GLU A 143 17.31 -21.28 -1.70
C GLU A 143 18.13 -22.29 -0.88
N ALA A 144 19.16 -21.83 -0.18
CA ALA A 144 19.99 -22.67 0.68
C ALA A 144 19.31 -23.01 2.02
N GLN A 145 18.52 -22.09 2.57
CA GLN A 145 17.87 -22.23 3.86
C GLN A 145 16.44 -21.66 3.78
N PRO A 146 15.43 -22.51 3.52
CA PRO A 146 14.04 -22.07 3.52
C PRO A 146 13.63 -21.65 4.94
N TYR A 147 13.58 -20.35 5.20
CA TYR A 147 13.20 -19.80 6.49
C TYR A 147 11.74 -19.32 6.51
N ALA A 148 11.26 -19.14 7.76
CA ALA A 148 10.01 -18.48 8.14
C ALA A 148 9.88 -17.07 7.48
N PRO A 149 8.71 -16.41 7.56
CA PRO A 149 8.39 -15.27 6.70
C PRO A 149 9.52 -14.24 6.63
N LEU A 150 9.82 -13.76 5.42
CA LEU A 150 10.92 -12.82 5.18
C LEU A 150 10.37 -11.46 4.80
N VAL A 151 10.92 -10.41 5.42
CA VAL A 151 10.66 -9.02 5.03
C VAL A 151 11.96 -8.40 4.50
N VAL A 152 11.90 -7.77 3.33
CA VAL A 152 13.00 -6.97 2.79
C VAL A 152 12.58 -5.50 2.83
N LEU A 153 13.32 -4.68 3.55
CA LEU A 153 13.18 -3.23 3.54
C LEU A 153 14.13 -2.62 2.50
N LEU A 154 13.56 -1.82 1.60
CA LEU A 154 14.27 -1.00 0.63
C LEU A 154 14.01 0.49 0.95
N PRO A 155 14.74 1.07 1.92
CA PRO A 155 14.50 2.42 2.44
C PRO A 155 15.14 3.50 1.56
N PHE A 156 15.06 3.33 0.24
CA PHE A 156 15.62 4.22 -0.77
C PHE A 156 14.72 4.25 -2.01
N ALA A 157 14.88 5.28 -2.84
CA ALA A 157 14.19 5.41 -4.11
C ALA A 157 15.13 5.98 -5.18
N GLY A 158 15.18 5.32 -6.33
CA GLY A 158 15.84 5.80 -7.55
C GLY A 158 14.83 6.05 -8.67
N ALA A 159 15.28 6.56 -9.82
CA ALA A 159 14.43 6.70 -11.00
C ALA A 159 13.83 5.34 -11.43
N TYR A 160 12.68 5.38 -12.12
CA TYR A 160 12.01 4.19 -12.63
C TYR A 160 12.99 3.24 -13.34
N SER A 161 12.98 1.99 -12.90
CA SER A 161 13.85 0.93 -13.40
C SER A 161 13.05 -0.34 -13.59
N ARG A 162 12.81 -0.68 -14.86
CA ARG A 162 12.14 -1.93 -15.24
C ARG A 162 12.84 -3.15 -14.65
N VAL A 163 14.18 -3.15 -14.61
CA VAL A 163 14.95 -4.29 -14.12
C VAL A 163 14.90 -4.41 -12.60
N LEU A 164 14.91 -3.30 -11.86
CA LEU A 164 14.76 -3.32 -10.39
C LEU A 164 13.35 -3.80 -10.00
N ASN A 165 12.32 -3.30 -10.69
CA ASN A 165 10.94 -3.74 -10.50
C ASN A 165 10.79 -5.24 -10.77
N ALA A 166 11.39 -5.76 -11.85
CA ALA A 166 11.39 -7.19 -12.15
C ALA A 166 12.13 -8.02 -11.09
N GLY A 167 13.27 -7.54 -10.58
CA GLY A 167 14.00 -8.19 -9.48
C GLY A 167 13.16 -8.24 -8.19
N CYS A 168 12.47 -7.16 -7.85
CA CYS A 168 11.55 -7.13 -6.72
C CYS A 168 10.41 -8.14 -6.92
N ARG A 169 9.78 -8.15 -8.10
CA ARG A 169 8.71 -9.11 -8.44
C ARG A 169 9.16 -10.56 -8.30
N GLN A 170 10.41 -10.88 -8.66
CA GLN A 170 10.94 -12.22 -8.49
C GLN A 170 11.04 -12.62 -7.01
N MET A 171 11.48 -11.71 -6.14
CA MET A 171 11.50 -11.96 -4.68
C MET A 171 10.09 -12.18 -4.13
N LEU A 172 9.13 -11.36 -4.58
CA LEU A 172 7.72 -11.47 -4.17
C LEU A 172 7.10 -12.81 -4.59
N GLN A 173 7.45 -13.33 -5.78
CA GLN A 173 7.04 -14.66 -6.25
C GLN A 173 7.63 -15.80 -5.41
N MET A 174 8.73 -15.56 -4.68
CA MET A 174 9.31 -16.50 -3.71
C MET A 174 8.65 -16.39 -2.32
N GLY A 175 7.60 -15.58 -2.17
CA GLY A 175 6.91 -15.37 -0.89
C GLY A 175 7.57 -14.34 0.02
N VAL A 176 8.55 -13.58 -0.47
CA VAL A 176 9.21 -12.52 0.29
C VAL A 176 8.33 -11.28 0.32
N VAL A 177 8.11 -10.72 1.50
CA VAL A 177 7.42 -9.42 1.64
C VAL A 177 8.42 -8.32 1.39
N MET A 178 8.13 -7.44 0.44
CA MET A 178 8.98 -6.29 0.15
C MET A 178 8.27 -4.99 0.52
N VAL A 179 8.98 -4.12 1.23
CA VAL A 179 8.49 -2.80 1.60
C VAL A 179 9.50 -1.76 1.14
N ALA A 180 9.03 -0.67 0.57
CA ALA A 180 9.87 0.38 0.05
C ALA A 180 9.40 1.78 0.45
N ALA A 181 10.36 2.69 0.53
CA ALA A 181 10.11 4.11 0.62
C ALA A 181 9.45 4.64 -0.68
N ALA A 182 8.41 5.47 -0.57
CA ALA A 182 7.79 6.11 -1.74
C ALA A 182 8.73 7.12 -2.43
N GLY A 183 9.67 7.71 -1.68
CA GLY A 183 10.59 8.76 -2.14
C GLY A 183 10.29 10.13 -1.53
N ASN A 184 11.29 11.00 -1.50
CA ASN A 184 11.27 12.30 -0.82
C ASN A 184 11.29 13.47 -1.81
N TYR A 185 10.60 13.33 -2.95
CA TYR A 185 10.71 14.24 -4.09
C TYR A 185 9.48 15.12 -4.32
N LYS A 186 8.40 14.95 -3.52
CA LYS A 186 7.09 15.58 -3.74
C LYS A 186 6.58 15.36 -5.16
N ASP A 187 6.69 14.11 -5.63
CA ASP A 187 6.36 13.72 -7.00
C ASP A 187 5.57 12.39 -7.03
N ASP A 188 5.10 11.99 -8.21
CA ASP A 188 4.43 10.72 -8.45
C ASP A 188 5.40 9.55 -8.19
N ALA A 189 5.09 8.74 -7.17
CA ALA A 189 5.87 7.57 -6.78
C ALA A 189 6.03 6.55 -7.93
N CYS A 190 5.11 6.55 -8.91
CA CYS A 190 5.21 5.70 -10.08
C CYS A 190 6.42 6.01 -10.99
N LEU A 191 7.06 7.17 -10.82
CA LEU A 191 8.27 7.56 -11.54
C LEU A 191 9.56 7.03 -10.89
N TYR A 192 9.44 6.33 -9.76
CA TYR A 192 10.56 5.86 -8.95
C TYR A 192 10.53 4.35 -8.77
N SER A 193 11.69 3.74 -8.57
CA SER A 193 11.83 2.31 -8.25
C SER A 193 12.61 2.15 -6.95
N PRO A 194 12.24 1.17 -6.10
CA PRO A 194 11.24 0.12 -6.31
C PRO A 194 9.77 0.54 -6.09
N ALA A 195 9.50 1.80 -5.72
CA ALA A 195 8.16 2.33 -5.42
C ALA A 195 7.08 2.07 -6.50
N SER A 196 7.46 1.96 -7.77
CA SER A 196 6.55 1.72 -8.89
C SER A 196 6.21 0.25 -9.13
N GLU A 197 6.84 -0.71 -8.44
CA GLU A 197 6.49 -2.13 -8.57
C GLU A 197 5.19 -2.42 -7.80
N PRO A 198 4.08 -2.80 -8.47
CA PRO A 198 2.76 -2.87 -7.82
C PRO A 198 2.62 -3.90 -6.69
N GLU A 199 3.52 -4.89 -6.65
CA GLU A 199 3.53 -5.92 -5.62
C GLU A 199 4.44 -5.59 -4.43
N VAL A 200 5.29 -4.55 -4.52
CA VAL A 200 6.02 -4.00 -3.36
C VAL A 200 5.07 -3.13 -2.54
N ILE A 201 5.16 -3.17 -1.21
CA ILE A 201 4.40 -2.27 -0.33
C ILE A 201 5.12 -0.93 -0.28
N THR A 202 4.56 0.09 -0.90
CA THR A 202 5.18 1.42 -1.02
C THR A 202 4.60 2.39 -0.02
N VAL A 203 5.46 3.02 0.78
CA VAL A 203 5.05 3.77 1.98
C VAL A 203 5.41 5.26 1.87
N GLY A 204 4.39 6.11 1.95
CA GLY A 204 4.53 7.56 2.08
C GLY A 204 4.72 8.00 3.54
N ALA A 205 5.19 9.23 3.76
CA ALA A 205 5.48 9.76 5.09
C ALA A 205 4.44 10.81 5.55
N THR A 206 4.10 10.75 6.83
CA THR A 206 3.24 11.73 7.52
C THR A 206 3.89 12.26 8.78
N ASP A 207 3.49 13.45 9.20
CA ASP A 207 3.89 14.08 10.46
C ASP A 207 2.93 13.74 11.61
N SER A 208 3.24 14.29 12.79
CA SER A 208 2.45 14.09 14.02
C SER A 208 1.03 14.68 13.99
N LYS A 209 0.69 15.46 12.96
CA LYS A 209 -0.62 16.06 12.73
C LYS A 209 -1.37 15.38 11.56
N ASP A 210 -0.93 14.18 11.18
CA ASP A 210 -1.43 13.43 10.04
C ASP A 210 -1.33 14.23 8.72
N GLN A 211 -0.37 15.14 8.58
CA GLN A 211 -0.11 15.85 7.32
C GLN A 211 0.97 15.14 6.51
N PRO A 212 0.92 15.20 5.16
CA PRO A 212 2.01 14.70 4.33
C PRO A 212 3.35 15.35 4.72
N ALA A 213 4.36 14.53 4.98
CA ALA A 213 5.64 15.00 5.51
C ALA A 213 6.34 15.94 4.51
N SER A 214 6.77 17.10 4.99
CA SER A 214 7.56 18.07 4.23
C SER A 214 9.04 17.91 4.55
N ILE A 215 9.88 17.75 3.52
CA ILE A 215 11.30 17.43 3.68
C ILE A 215 12.09 18.54 2.98
N GLY A 216 12.42 19.58 3.75
CA GLY A 216 12.94 20.83 3.19
C GLY A 216 11.93 21.48 2.25
N THR A 217 12.33 21.75 1.01
CA THR A 217 11.43 22.28 -0.04
C THR A 217 10.64 21.19 -0.76
N LEU A 218 10.94 19.91 -0.51
CA LEU A 218 10.29 18.74 -1.09
C LEU A 218 9.37 18.10 -0.04
N GLY A 219 9.10 16.81 -0.17
CA GLY A 219 8.23 16.08 0.74
C GLY A 219 8.00 14.65 0.26
N THR A 220 7.10 13.96 0.93
CA THR A 220 6.70 12.60 0.54
C THR A 220 6.19 12.56 -0.90
N ASN A 221 6.58 11.51 -1.62
CA ASN A 221 5.94 11.15 -2.88
C ASN A 221 4.49 10.68 -2.64
N PHE A 222 3.70 10.67 -3.72
CA PHE A 222 2.26 10.42 -3.72
C PHE A 222 1.80 9.67 -4.98
N GLY A 223 0.49 9.54 -5.17
CA GLY A 223 -0.12 8.91 -6.34
C GLY A 223 -0.44 7.43 -6.15
N ARG A 224 -0.92 6.80 -7.24
CA ARG A 224 -1.48 5.44 -7.23
C ARG A 224 -0.49 4.32 -6.88
N CYS A 225 0.82 4.59 -6.91
CA CYS A 225 1.83 3.60 -6.56
C CYS A 225 2.16 3.58 -5.06
N VAL A 226 1.68 4.55 -4.29
CA VAL A 226 1.74 4.50 -2.82
C VAL A 226 0.59 3.62 -2.33
N ASP A 227 0.86 2.63 -1.48
CA ASP A 227 -0.17 1.78 -0.87
C ASP A 227 -0.82 2.48 0.34
N LEU A 228 0.01 3.08 1.20
CA LEU A 228 -0.40 3.79 2.41
C LEU A 228 0.71 4.73 2.91
N PHE A 229 0.39 5.53 3.91
CA PHE A 229 1.32 6.42 4.61
C PHE A 229 1.62 5.88 6.01
N ALA A 230 2.73 6.32 6.60
CA ALA A 230 3.10 6.01 7.98
C ALA A 230 3.87 7.19 8.61
N PRO A 231 4.09 7.21 9.94
CA PRO A 231 4.93 8.21 10.58
C PRO A 231 6.33 8.29 9.96
N GLY A 232 6.71 9.47 9.48
CA GLY A 232 7.98 9.67 8.78
C GLY A 232 8.57 11.06 8.95
N ASP A 233 8.12 11.85 9.91
CA ASP A 233 8.70 13.16 10.23
C ASP A 233 9.06 13.22 11.72
N ASP A 234 10.24 13.74 12.06
CA ASP A 234 10.73 13.82 13.44
C ASP A 234 10.68 12.46 14.16
N ILE A 235 11.27 11.44 13.51
CA ILE A 235 11.28 10.06 14.00
C ILE A 235 12.55 9.82 14.81
N ILE A 236 12.37 9.58 16.09
CA ILE A 236 13.46 9.26 17.03
C ILE A 236 13.98 7.85 16.75
N GLY A 237 15.29 7.71 16.64
CA GLY A 237 15.99 6.44 16.46
C GLY A 237 17.44 6.52 16.93
N ALA A 238 18.15 5.40 16.81
CA ALA A 238 19.56 5.31 17.18
C ALA A 238 20.43 6.26 16.34
N SER A 239 21.29 7.04 16.99
CA SER A 239 22.33 7.82 16.30
C SER A 239 23.64 7.04 16.26
N SER A 240 24.38 7.12 15.14
CA SER A 240 25.69 6.48 15.07
C SER A 240 26.83 7.27 15.73
N ASP A 241 26.53 8.46 16.26
CA ASP A 241 27.48 9.34 16.94
C ASP A 241 28.06 8.66 18.21
N CYS A 242 27.22 7.97 18.97
CA CYS A 242 27.63 7.20 20.15
C CYS A 242 26.73 6.00 20.40
N SER A 243 27.18 4.99 21.14
CA SER A 243 26.45 3.72 21.36
C SER A 243 25.15 3.84 22.15
N THR A 244 24.81 5.03 22.65
CA THR A 244 23.58 5.30 23.41
C THR A 244 22.84 6.55 22.92
N CYS A 245 23.32 7.15 21.82
CA CYS A 245 22.82 8.42 21.33
C CYS A 245 21.54 8.21 20.53
N PHE A 246 20.67 9.22 20.56
CA PHE A 246 19.46 9.25 19.76
C PHE A 246 19.49 10.46 18.84
N THR A 247 18.85 10.32 17.70
CA THR A 247 18.65 11.42 16.75
C THR A 247 17.27 11.32 16.12
N ALA A 248 16.74 12.45 15.67
CA ALA A 248 15.49 12.51 14.93
C ALA A 248 15.79 12.68 13.44
N GLN A 249 15.16 11.85 12.61
CA GLN A 249 15.26 11.95 11.15
C GLN A 249 13.87 11.92 10.51
N SER A 250 13.77 12.49 9.31
CA SER A 250 12.53 12.59 8.54
C SER A 250 12.72 12.04 7.13
N GLY A 251 11.74 11.27 6.65
CA GLY A 251 11.76 10.64 5.35
C GLY A 251 10.75 9.51 5.17
N THR A 252 10.49 9.18 3.91
CA THR A 252 9.73 7.97 3.54
C THR A 252 10.46 6.68 3.89
N SER A 253 11.78 6.74 4.12
CA SER A 253 12.58 5.64 4.67
C SER A 253 12.08 5.25 6.06
N GLN A 254 11.97 6.21 6.98
CA GLN A 254 11.44 6.00 8.34
C GLN A 254 9.99 5.51 8.30
N ALA A 255 9.17 6.07 7.41
CA ALA A 255 7.80 5.58 7.21
C ALA A 255 7.74 4.10 6.77
N ALA A 256 8.59 3.71 5.82
CA ALA A 256 8.69 2.32 5.38
C ALA A 256 9.15 1.37 6.49
N ALA A 257 10.08 1.81 7.37
CA ALA A 257 10.48 1.02 8.52
C ALA A 257 9.33 0.76 9.51
N HIS A 258 8.37 1.69 9.67
CA HIS A 258 7.20 1.43 10.53
C HIS A 258 6.33 0.27 10.03
N LEU A 259 6.40 -0.08 8.74
CA LEU A 259 5.69 -1.23 8.18
C LEU A 259 6.51 -2.53 8.18
N CYS A 260 7.85 -2.45 8.18
CA CYS A 260 8.76 -3.60 8.24
C CYS A 260 9.03 -4.08 9.66
N ILE A 261 8.72 -5.33 10.00
CA ILE A 261 9.00 -5.89 11.34
C ILE A 261 9.60 -7.30 11.17
N GLY A 262 10.27 -7.85 12.19
CA GLY A 262 10.95 -9.17 12.15
C GLY A 262 11.30 -9.77 13.52
N SER A 263 12.27 -10.71 13.60
CA SER A 263 12.51 -11.78 14.63
C SER A 263 13.95 -12.15 14.92
N CYS A 264 14.23 -12.54 16.17
CA CYS A 264 15.40 -13.29 16.66
C CYS A 264 15.49 -14.73 16.09
N VAL A 265 16.30 -14.96 15.04
CA VAL A 265 16.80 -16.31 14.71
C VAL A 265 18.33 -16.32 14.73
N ALA A 266 18.92 -16.74 15.85
CA ALA A 266 20.34 -17.03 15.95
C ALA A 266 20.55 -18.54 16.18
N PRO A 267 21.33 -19.25 15.34
CA PRO A 267 21.79 -20.58 15.69
C PRO A 267 22.82 -20.47 16.83
N GLY A 268 22.43 -20.85 18.04
CA GLY A 268 23.38 -21.22 19.11
C GLY A 268 23.61 -20.27 20.29
N SER A 269 22.79 -19.24 20.56
CA SER A 269 22.84 -18.56 21.88
C SER A 269 21.55 -17.82 22.27
N HIS A 270 21.35 -17.74 23.59
CA HIS A 270 20.15 -17.37 24.35
C HIS A 270 19.32 -16.16 23.86
N CYS A 271 18.19 -16.37 23.16
CA CYS A 271 17.09 -15.38 23.13
C CYS A 271 16.28 -15.55 24.43
N SER A 272 16.27 -14.54 25.32
CA SER A 272 15.48 -14.56 26.57
C SER A 272 14.01 -14.23 26.30
N PRO A 273 13.02 -14.97 26.84
CA PRO A 273 11.59 -14.84 26.50
C PRO A 273 10.87 -13.63 27.13
N SER A 274 11.56 -12.58 27.56
CA SER A 274 10.96 -11.52 28.40
C SER A 274 10.77 -10.19 27.66
N GLY A 275 9.53 -9.70 27.58
CA GLY A 275 9.16 -8.26 27.43
C GLY A 275 8.78 -7.78 26.02
N LEU A 276 7.50 -7.91 25.61
CA LEU A 276 6.97 -7.94 24.23
C LEU A 276 6.61 -6.63 23.54
N LEU A 277 7.28 -6.22 22.43
CA LEU A 277 6.80 -5.16 21.51
C LEU A 277 7.22 -5.33 20.02
N ALA A 278 6.29 -5.19 19.06
CA ALA A 278 6.54 -5.14 17.61
C ALA A 278 5.56 -4.31 16.76
N GLY A 279 5.80 -4.18 15.45
CA GLY A 279 4.90 -3.45 14.52
C GLY A 279 4.24 -4.25 13.39
N VAL A 280 3.36 -3.56 12.68
CA VAL A 280 3.06 -3.69 11.25
C VAL A 280 2.93 -5.12 10.69
N ALA A 281 3.66 -5.34 9.59
CA ALA A 281 3.58 -6.53 8.77
C ALA A 281 4.02 -7.80 9.50
N ALA A 282 5.10 -7.75 10.27
CA ALA A 282 5.55 -8.97 10.93
C ALA A 282 4.89 -9.27 12.26
N MET A 283 4.15 -8.34 12.85
CA MET A 283 3.19 -8.75 13.86
C MET A 283 2.11 -9.63 13.27
N LEU A 284 1.58 -9.27 12.08
CA LEU A 284 0.60 -10.09 11.38
C LEU A 284 1.19 -11.45 10.99
N LEU A 285 2.41 -11.47 10.43
CA LEU A 285 3.08 -12.72 10.06
C LEU A 285 3.56 -13.55 11.27
N SER A 286 3.92 -12.94 12.40
CA SER A 286 4.26 -13.69 13.61
C SER A 286 3.04 -14.40 14.20
N ALA A 287 1.88 -13.73 14.14
CA ALA A 287 0.60 -14.30 14.55
C ALA A 287 0.11 -15.37 13.58
N GLU A 288 0.19 -15.10 12.28
CA GLU A 288 -0.26 -15.97 11.20
C GLU A 288 0.84 -16.11 10.12
N PRO A 289 1.81 -17.04 10.32
CA PRO A 289 2.95 -17.20 9.41
C PRO A 289 2.58 -17.68 8.01
N GLN A 290 1.35 -18.13 7.81
CA GLN A 290 0.84 -18.66 6.54
C GLN A 290 0.14 -17.59 5.68
N LEU A 291 0.10 -16.32 6.13
CA LEU A 291 -0.51 -15.25 5.35
C LEU A 291 0.20 -15.09 4.00
N SER A 292 -0.59 -15.09 2.93
CA SER A 292 -0.10 -14.66 1.64
C SER A 292 0.20 -13.17 1.64
N LEU A 293 1.05 -12.73 0.71
CA LEU A 293 1.36 -11.31 0.52
C LEU A 293 0.10 -10.44 0.29
N ALA A 294 -0.88 -10.97 -0.46
CA ALA A 294 -2.13 -10.23 -0.72
C ALA A 294 -2.94 -10.05 0.56
N GLU A 295 -3.09 -11.11 1.37
CA GLU A 295 -3.77 -11.03 2.66
C GLU A 295 -3.07 -10.07 3.61
N LEU A 296 -1.74 -10.11 3.66
CA LEU A 296 -0.93 -9.19 4.45
C LEU A 296 -1.17 -7.73 4.01
N ARG A 297 -1.04 -7.41 2.72
CA ARG A 297 -1.31 -6.07 2.18
C ARG A 297 -2.71 -5.62 2.53
N GLN A 298 -3.72 -6.45 2.28
CA GLN A 298 -5.11 -6.08 2.50
C GLN A 298 -5.42 -5.83 3.97
N ARG A 299 -4.85 -6.62 4.89
CA ARG A 299 -4.94 -6.36 6.34
C ARG A 299 -4.26 -5.05 6.74
N LEU A 300 -3.07 -4.76 6.21
CA LEU A 300 -2.40 -3.47 6.44
C LEU A 300 -3.28 -2.30 6.01
N LEU A 301 -3.89 -2.39 4.82
CA LEU A 301 -4.82 -1.38 4.32
C LEU A 301 -6.09 -1.31 5.16
N HIS A 302 -6.61 -2.43 5.65
CA HIS A 302 -7.82 -2.48 6.45
C HIS A 302 -7.63 -1.82 7.83
N PHE A 303 -6.53 -2.10 8.52
CA PHE A 303 -6.25 -1.55 9.86
C PHE A 303 -5.67 -0.13 9.84
N ALA A 304 -5.37 0.41 8.66
CA ALA A 304 -4.93 1.80 8.53
C ALA A 304 -6.04 2.78 8.93
N THR A 305 -5.67 3.85 9.63
CA THR A 305 -6.56 4.97 9.93
C THR A 305 -6.88 5.73 8.65
N LYS A 306 -8.17 5.83 8.32
CA LYS A 306 -8.65 6.39 7.05
C LYS A 306 -9.04 7.86 7.18
N ASN A 307 -8.88 8.63 6.09
CA ASN A 307 -9.40 9.98 5.95
C ASN A 307 -8.90 10.99 7.00
N VAL A 308 -7.65 10.85 7.43
CA VAL A 308 -7.02 11.74 8.41
C VAL A 308 -6.13 12.81 7.77
N MET A 309 -5.60 12.55 6.57
CA MET A 309 -4.71 13.48 5.90
C MET A 309 -5.47 14.57 5.14
N ASP A 310 -4.94 15.79 5.17
CA ASP A 310 -5.41 16.85 4.28
C ASP A 310 -4.89 16.62 2.85
N MET A 311 -5.81 16.28 1.96
CA MET A 311 -5.48 16.00 0.56
C MET A 311 -5.18 17.29 -0.25
N ALA A 312 -5.41 18.48 0.32
CA ALA A 312 -5.13 19.74 -0.36
C ALA A 312 -3.64 19.95 -0.68
N TRP A 313 -2.74 19.33 0.11
CA TRP A 313 -1.29 19.35 -0.09
C TRP A 313 -0.87 18.68 -1.41
N PHE A 314 -1.60 17.67 -1.86
CA PHE A 314 -1.33 16.97 -3.11
C PHE A 314 -1.87 17.74 -4.33
N PRO A 315 -1.20 17.64 -5.50
CA PRO A 315 -1.73 18.15 -6.77
C PRO A 315 -3.14 17.62 -7.04
N GLU A 316 -4.01 18.47 -7.58
CA GLU A 316 -5.45 18.16 -7.73
C GLU A 316 -5.71 16.87 -8.53
N ASP A 317 -4.93 16.63 -9.57
CA ASP A 317 -4.99 15.43 -10.42
C ASP A 317 -4.51 14.15 -9.75
N GLN A 318 -3.79 14.26 -8.62
CA GLN A 318 -3.24 13.14 -7.85
C GLN A 318 -4.06 12.80 -6.60
N ARG A 319 -4.94 13.72 -6.16
CA ARG A 319 -5.74 13.54 -4.92
C ARG A 319 -6.62 12.30 -4.92
N LEU A 320 -7.20 11.95 -6.08
CA LEU A 320 -8.08 10.78 -6.19
C LEU A 320 -7.32 9.45 -6.18
N GLN A 321 -6.08 9.46 -6.66
CA GLN A 321 -5.25 8.27 -6.80
C GLN A 321 -4.40 8.01 -5.56
N THR A 322 -4.10 9.05 -4.79
CA THR A 322 -3.31 8.96 -3.56
C THR A 322 -4.19 8.42 -2.42
N PRO A 323 -3.82 7.31 -1.76
CA PRO A 323 -4.61 6.77 -0.67
C PRO A 323 -4.61 7.71 0.55
N ASN A 324 -5.78 7.94 1.15
CA ASN A 324 -5.88 8.66 2.43
C ASN A 324 -5.92 7.67 3.60
N SER A 325 -4.79 7.01 3.83
CA SER A 325 -4.66 6.01 4.87
C SER A 325 -3.29 6.05 5.53
N VAL A 326 -3.27 6.17 6.86
CA VAL A 326 -2.07 6.15 7.69
C VAL A 326 -2.02 4.84 8.47
N ALA A 327 -0.87 4.19 8.48
CA ALA A 327 -0.65 2.89 9.10
C ALA A 327 -1.13 2.85 10.56
N GLY A 328 -1.80 1.76 10.91
CA GLY A 328 -2.28 1.48 12.25
C GLY A 328 -2.15 0.00 12.57
N LEU A 329 -2.08 -0.31 13.86
CA LEU A 329 -2.02 -1.67 14.38
C LEU A 329 -3.42 -2.23 14.61
N PRO A 330 -3.63 -3.53 14.34
CA PRO A 330 -4.88 -4.18 14.69
C PRO A 330 -5.10 -4.16 16.21
N THR A 331 -6.35 -3.91 16.62
CA THR A 331 -6.77 -4.00 18.03
C THR A 331 -6.85 -5.45 18.53
N GLN A 332 -7.11 -6.40 17.62
CA GLN A 332 -7.16 -7.83 17.88
C GLN A 332 -6.51 -8.57 16.71
N LEU A 333 -5.66 -9.56 17.02
CA LEU A 333 -5.11 -10.49 16.04
C LEU A 333 -6.02 -11.73 16.04
N GLY A 334 -6.66 -12.00 14.90
CA GLY A 334 -7.55 -13.14 14.75
C GLY A 334 -7.75 -13.49 13.29
N ALA A 335 -7.91 -14.79 13.03
CA ALA A 335 -8.28 -15.32 11.73
C ALA A 335 -9.78 -15.10 11.48
N ASP A 336 -10.20 -13.84 11.31
CA ASP A 336 -11.47 -13.60 10.66
C ASP A 336 -11.25 -13.88 9.16
N GLU A 337 -11.86 -14.97 8.68
CA GLU A 337 -12.01 -15.27 7.25
C GLU A 337 -12.93 -14.21 6.61
N GLN A 338 -12.44 -12.97 6.59
CA GLN A 338 -13.15 -11.82 6.05
C GLN A 338 -12.72 -11.58 4.62
N LEU A 339 -13.67 -11.19 3.78
CA LEU A 339 -13.39 -10.71 2.44
C LEU A 339 -12.76 -9.32 2.54
N TYR A 340 -11.48 -9.18 2.20
CA TYR A 340 -10.83 -7.88 2.12
C TYR A 340 -10.71 -7.44 0.67
N CYS A 341 -10.97 -6.17 0.40
CA CYS A 341 -10.90 -5.59 -0.93
C CYS A 341 -10.21 -4.24 -0.93
N ARG A 342 -9.49 -3.94 -2.01
CA ARG A 342 -8.89 -2.63 -2.27
C ARG A 342 -9.18 -2.14 -3.69
N SER A 343 -9.12 -0.83 -3.86
CA SER A 343 -9.26 -0.20 -5.18
C SER A 343 -7.90 -0.05 -5.84
N VAL A 344 -7.76 -0.55 -7.07
CA VAL A 344 -6.54 -0.41 -7.88
C VAL A 344 -6.82 0.53 -9.04
N TRP A 345 -6.17 1.70 -9.02
CA TRP A 345 -6.28 2.71 -10.06
C TRP A 345 -5.25 2.48 -11.16
N SER A 346 -5.68 2.62 -12.41
CA SER A 346 -4.77 2.65 -13.56
C SER A 346 -4.01 3.97 -13.65
N ALA A 347 -3.00 4.03 -14.52
CA ALA A 347 -2.55 5.31 -15.06
C ALA A 347 -3.70 5.98 -15.85
N ARG A 348 -3.65 7.31 -15.97
CA ARG A 348 -4.58 8.05 -16.83
C ARG A 348 -4.37 7.63 -18.28
N SER A 349 -5.46 7.40 -19.04
CA SER A 349 -5.35 7.17 -20.47
C SER A 349 -4.78 8.41 -21.18
N GLY A 350 -4.31 8.22 -22.42
CA GLY A 350 -4.08 9.35 -23.33
C GLY A 350 -5.36 10.15 -23.63
N LEU A 351 -5.19 11.27 -24.34
CA LEU A 351 -6.28 12.19 -24.70
C LEU A 351 -7.03 11.80 -25.98
N THR A 352 -6.55 10.78 -26.71
CA THR A 352 -7.17 10.37 -27.97
C THR A 352 -8.53 9.69 -27.71
N ARG A 353 -9.45 9.76 -28.68
CA ARG A 353 -10.79 9.17 -28.57
C ARG A 353 -10.75 7.66 -28.28
N HIS A 354 -9.72 6.96 -28.77
CA HIS A 354 -9.57 5.51 -28.61
C HIS A 354 -8.56 5.14 -27.52
N ALA A 355 -8.12 6.12 -26.71
CA ALA A 355 -7.24 5.84 -25.60
C ALA A 355 -7.97 5.00 -24.55
N THR A 356 -7.29 3.97 -24.06
CA THR A 356 -7.78 3.13 -22.98
C THR A 356 -6.89 3.27 -21.76
N ALA A 357 -7.47 3.02 -20.60
CA ALA A 357 -6.75 2.83 -19.35
C ALA A 357 -7.03 1.42 -18.83
N VAL A 358 -6.02 0.79 -18.21
CA VAL A 358 -6.13 -0.59 -17.74
C VAL A 358 -5.68 -0.71 -16.29
N ALA A 359 -6.53 -1.27 -15.44
CA ALA A 359 -6.22 -1.67 -14.07
C ALA A 359 -6.23 -3.20 -13.97
N ARG A 360 -5.31 -3.74 -13.15
CA ARG A 360 -5.13 -5.18 -12.92
C ARG A 360 -4.94 -5.45 -11.45
N CYS A 361 -5.50 -6.56 -10.98
CA CYS A 361 -5.20 -7.10 -9.65
C CYS A 361 -3.89 -7.89 -9.67
N THR A 362 -3.32 -8.14 -8.49
CA THR A 362 -2.17 -9.04 -8.38
C THR A 362 -2.59 -10.49 -8.69
N SER A 363 -1.63 -11.36 -8.98
CA SER A 363 -1.90 -12.78 -9.29
C SER A 363 -2.57 -13.58 -8.15
N THR A 364 -2.52 -13.02 -6.94
CA THR A 364 -3.06 -13.57 -5.69
C THR A 364 -4.41 -12.96 -5.29
N GLU A 365 -4.92 -12.02 -6.07
CA GLU A 365 -6.20 -11.34 -5.84
C GLU A 365 -7.19 -11.66 -6.95
N GLU A 366 -8.47 -11.67 -6.61
CA GLU A 366 -9.56 -11.81 -7.57
C GLU A 366 -10.19 -10.43 -7.84
N MET A 367 -10.38 -10.10 -9.12
CA MET A 367 -11.01 -8.84 -9.52
C MET A 367 -12.53 -9.00 -9.42
N LEU A 368 -13.17 -8.31 -8.47
CA LEU A 368 -14.62 -8.43 -8.24
C LEU A 368 -15.46 -7.38 -8.96
N SER A 369 -14.87 -6.27 -9.40
CA SER A 369 -15.55 -5.28 -10.23
C SER A 369 -14.59 -4.39 -11.00
N CYS A 370 -15.15 -3.66 -11.95
CA CYS A 370 -14.46 -2.67 -12.76
C CYS A 370 -15.36 -1.44 -12.90
N SER A 371 -14.79 -0.25 -12.67
CA SER A 371 -15.43 1.04 -12.85
C SER A 371 -14.48 2.01 -13.58
N SER A 372 -15.01 3.13 -14.07
CA SER A 372 -14.22 4.17 -14.73
C SER A 372 -14.52 5.57 -14.21
N PHE A 373 -13.51 6.44 -14.29
CA PHE A 373 -13.61 7.84 -13.89
C PHE A 373 -12.97 8.78 -14.93
N SER A 374 -13.60 9.93 -15.19
CA SER A 374 -13.03 11.03 -15.96
C SER A 374 -13.45 12.37 -15.33
N HIS A 375 -12.49 13.26 -15.11
CA HIS A 375 -12.76 14.63 -14.66
C HIS A 375 -13.73 15.39 -15.59
N SER A 376 -13.72 15.06 -16.88
CA SER A 376 -14.61 15.68 -17.87
C SER A 376 -16.00 15.04 -17.97
N GLY A 377 -16.22 13.90 -17.30
CA GLY A 377 -17.40 13.04 -17.49
C GLY A 377 -17.52 12.35 -18.84
N ARG A 378 -16.62 12.65 -19.79
CA ARG A 378 -16.64 12.08 -21.14
C ARG A 378 -15.89 10.74 -21.17
N ARG A 379 -16.65 9.65 -21.14
CA ARG A 379 -16.15 8.28 -21.21
C ARG A 379 -17.12 7.40 -22.02
N LEU A 380 -16.59 6.32 -22.60
CA LEU A 380 -17.39 5.29 -23.30
C LEU A 380 -17.74 4.11 -22.35
N GLY A 381 -17.46 4.29 -21.06
CA GLY A 381 -17.63 3.30 -20.01
C GLY A 381 -16.39 2.41 -19.86
N GLU A 382 -16.63 1.23 -19.31
CA GLU A 382 -15.61 0.26 -18.96
C GLU A 382 -16.08 -1.16 -19.18
N HIS A 383 -15.12 -2.08 -19.30
CA HIS A 383 -15.43 -3.49 -19.31
C HIS A 383 -14.39 -4.33 -18.61
N MET A 384 -14.87 -5.45 -18.09
CA MET A 384 -14.03 -6.55 -17.64
C MET A 384 -13.76 -7.48 -18.83
N GLU A 385 -12.49 -7.85 -19.02
CA GLU A 385 -12.08 -8.89 -19.96
C GLU A 385 -11.10 -9.85 -19.29
N ASP A 386 -11.08 -11.09 -19.76
CA ASP A 386 -10.03 -12.05 -19.43
C ASP A 386 -9.03 -12.07 -20.58
N LYS A 387 -7.76 -11.77 -20.27
CA LYS A 387 -6.67 -11.74 -21.23
C LYS A 387 -5.51 -12.53 -20.67
N ASP A 388 -5.13 -13.61 -21.35
CA ASP A 388 -4.05 -14.52 -20.97
C ASP A 388 -4.24 -15.13 -19.57
N GLY A 389 -5.49 -15.39 -19.16
CA GLY A 389 -5.84 -15.95 -17.85
C GLY A 389 -5.82 -14.92 -16.71
N GLN A 390 -5.65 -13.63 -17.03
CA GLN A 390 -5.72 -12.54 -16.06
C GLN A 390 -6.87 -11.59 -16.41
N LYS A 391 -7.76 -11.37 -15.44
CA LYS A 391 -8.83 -10.39 -15.60
C LYS A 391 -8.28 -8.96 -15.61
N GLN A 392 -8.78 -8.14 -16.52
CA GLN A 392 -8.40 -6.74 -16.69
C GLN A 392 -9.64 -5.86 -16.65
N CYS A 393 -9.53 -4.72 -15.96
CA CYS A 393 -10.51 -3.64 -16.00
C CYS A 393 -10.06 -2.62 -17.04
N VAL A 394 -10.81 -2.46 -18.12
CA VAL A 394 -10.47 -1.59 -19.25
C VAL A 394 -11.46 -0.45 -19.33
N ALA A 395 -11.01 0.79 -19.17
CA ALA A 395 -11.79 2.00 -19.34
C ALA A 395 -11.49 2.67 -20.68
N HIS A 396 -12.51 3.23 -21.33
CA HIS A 396 -12.40 3.82 -22.66
C HIS A 396 -12.68 5.32 -22.64
N ASN A 397 -11.74 6.10 -23.17
CA ASN A 397 -11.92 7.54 -23.35
C ASN A 397 -13.01 7.82 -24.40
N ALA A 398 -13.60 9.01 -24.35
CA ALA A 398 -14.57 9.46 -25.34
C ALA A 398 -14.05 10.61 -26.20
N PHE A 399 -14.82 10.99 -27.22
CA PHE A 399 -14.49 12.11 -28.08
C PHE A 399 -14.43 13.43 -27.29
N ARG A 400 -13.30 14.14 -27.42
CA ARG A 400 -12.94 15.33 -26.61
C ARG A 400 -12.89 15.06 -25.10
N GLY A 401 -12.76 13.80 -24.69
CA GLY A 401 -12.53 13.46 -23.29
C GLY A 401 -11.10 13.80 -22.87
N GLN A 402 -10.93 14.17 -21.61
CA GLN A 402 -9.63 14.50 -21.03
C GLN A 402 -8.86 13.25 -20.55
N GLY A 403 -9.19 12.08 -21.09
CA GLY A 403 -8.69 10.81 -20.59
C GLY A 403 -9.54 10.25 -19.44
N VAL A 404 -9.32 8.96 -19.18
CA VAL A 404 -10.06 8.14 -18.22
C VAL A 404 -9.11 7.37 -17.32
N TYR A 405 -9.62 6.98 -16.17
CA TYR A 405 -9.00 6.02 -15.26
C TYR A 405 -9.87 4.76 -15.24
N ALA A 406 -9.24 3.60 -15.26
CA ALA A 406 -9.85 2.32 -14.93
C ALA A 406 -9.59 2.01 -13.46
N ILE A 407 -10.59 1.49 -12.77
CA ILE A 407 -10.55 1.24 -11.34
C ILE A 407 -11.05 -0.18 -11.10
N ALA A 408 -10.12 -1.07 -10.78
CA ALA A 408 -10.41 -2.45 -10.43
C ALA A 408 -10.65 -2.58 -8.92
N ARG A 409 -11.62 -3.40 -8.51
CA ARG A 409 -11.78 -3.80 -7.11
C ARG A 409 -11.18 -5.18 -6.92
N CYS A 410 -10.05 -5.24 -6.23
CA CYS A 410 -9.25 -6.45 -6.06
C CYS A 410 -9.40 -6.98 -4.64
N CYS A 411 -9.76 -8.26 -4.50
CA CYS A 411 -10.11 -8.84 -3.21
C CYS A 411 -9.34 -10.13 -2.93
N THR A 412 -8.99 -10.35 -1.66
CA THR A 412 -8.47 -11.64 -1.18
C THR A 412 -9.63 -12.58 -0.99
N TRP A 413 -9.73 -13.56 -1.87
CA TRP A 413 -10.73 -14.60 -1.78
C TRP A 413 -10.12 -15.93 -2.22
N PRO A 414 -10.24 -17.04 -1.44
CA PRO A 414 -9.87 -18.37 -1.90
C PRO A 414 -10.35 -18.62 -3.32
N ARG A 415 -9.43 -19.10 -4.18
CA ARG A 415 -9.53 -19.29 -5.64
C ARG A 415 -10.86 -19.88 -6.12
N ALA A 416 -11.91 -19.10 -6.07
CA ALA A 416 -13.21 -19.40 -6.63
C ALA A 416 -13.22 -18.82 -8.04
N GLU A 417 -13.50 -19.65 -9.05
CA GLU A 417 -13.54 -19.22 -10.45
C GLU A 417 -14.70 -18.24 -10.68
N CYS A 418 -14.47 -16.94 -10.43
CA CYS A 418 -15.36 -15.89 -10.89
C CYS A 418 -15.35 -15.84 -12.43
N ARG A 419 -16.54 -15.85 -13.04
CA ARG A 419 -16.73 -15.81 -14.49
C ARG A 419 -17.37 -14.50 -14.93
N ILE A 420 -16.93 -13.99 -16.09
CA ILE A 420 -17.49 -12.79 -16.70
C ILE A 420 -18.58 -13.22 -17.69
N ASN A 421 -19.83 -12.91 -17.38
CA ASN A 421 -20.95 -13.12 -18.28
C ASN A 421 -21.25 -11.81 -19.03
N ALA A 422 -21.25 -11.85 -20.36
CA ALA A 422 -21.54 -10.70 -21.20
C ALA A 422 -22.95 -10.79 -21.81
N SER A 423 -23.65 -9.66 -21.90
CA SER A 423 -24.89 -9.56 -22.66
C SER A 423 -24.59 -9.42 -24.16
N SER A 424 -25.53 -9.81 -25.02
CA SER A 424 -25.53 -9.34 -26.39
C SER A 424 -26.00 -7.88 -26.44
N LEU A 425 -25.69 -7.14 -27.51
CA LEU A 425 -26.14 -5.76 -27.72
C LEU A 425 -27.67 -5.61 -27.78
N ALA A 426 -28.39 -6.73 -28.00
CA ALA A 426 -29.84 -6.81 -28.09
C ALA A 426 -30.51 -7.33 -26.79
N ALA A 427 -29.74 -7.77 -25.79
CA ALA A 427 -30.26 -8.30 -24.54
C ALA A 427 -30.39 -7.19 -23.48
N GLU A 428 -31.44 -7.27 -22.64
CA GLU A 428 -31.76 -6.28 -21.60
C GLU A 428 -30.76 -6.25 -20.41
N GLY A 429 -29.73 -7.10 -20.42
CA GLY A 429 -28.69 -7.12 -19.39
C GLY A 429 -27.86 -8.40 -19.34
N ALA A 430 -26.95 -8.47 -18.37
CA ALA A 430 -26.14 -9.65 -18.06
C ALA A 430 -26.41 -10.10 -16.62
N GLY A 431 -26.56 -11.40 -16.38
CA GLY A 431 -26.87 -11.94 -15.05
C GLY A 431 -26.10 -13.20 -14.71
N CYS A 432 -26.19 -13.61 -13.45
CA CYS A 432 -25.59 -14.83 -12.93
C CYS A 432 -26.61 -15.97 -12.89
N SER A 433 -26.13 -17.22 -12.97
CA SER A 433 -26.98 -18.39 -12.78
C SER A 433 -27.54 -18.38 -11.34
N PRO A 434 -28.86 -18.40 -11.14
CA PRO A 434 -29.49 -18.12 -9.84
C PRO A 434 -29.20 -19.15 -8.74
N GLN A 435 -28.78 -20.38 -9.09
CA GLN A 435 -28.57 -21.45 -8.10
C GLN A 435 -27.12 -21.54 -7.62
N ASP A 436 -26.16 -21.10 -8.43
CA ASP A 436 -24.74 -21.40 -8.18
C ASP A 436 -23.86 -20.15 -8.00
N HIS A 437 -24.30 -18.98 -8.50
CA HIS A 437 -23.45 -17.79 -8.56
C HIS A 437 -24.16 -16.53 -8.04
N VAL A 438 -23.41 -15.70 -7.32
CA VAL A 438 -23.80 -14.36 -6.89
C VAL A 438 -23.12 -13.29 -7.74
N LEU A 439 -23.82 -12.19 -7.95
CA LEU A 439 -23.31 -11.00 -8.64
C LEU A 439 -22.39 -10.20 -7.70
N THR A 440 -21.14 -9.99 -8.10
CA THR A 440 -20.15 -9.19 -7.35
C THR A 440 -19.84 -7.84 -8.00
N GLY A 441 -20.04 -7.73 -9.31
CA GLY A 441 -19.70 -6.51 -10.07
C GLY A 441 -20.42 -6.40 -11.40
N CYS A 442 -20.64 -5.16 -11.84
CA CYS A 442 -21.14 -4.83 -13.17
C CYS A 442 -20.20 -3.86 -13.87
N SER A 443 -19.99 -4.05 -15.17
CA SER A 443 -19.30 -3.09 -16.04
C SER A 443 -20.10 -2.87 -17.33
N PHE A 444 -20.04 -1.65 -17.87
CA PHE A 444 -20.84 -1.24 -19.01
C PHE A 444 -20.00 -0.48 -20.03
N HIS A 445 -20.01 -0.93 -21.29
CA HIS A 445 -19.25 -0.31 -22.37
C HIS A 445 -20.13 -0.09 -23.61
N SER A 446 -20.06 1.11 -24.19
CA SER A 446 -20.71 1.44 -25.47
C SER A 446 -19.69 1.83 -26.53
N PRO A 447 -19.61 1.10 -27.66
CA PRO A 447 -18.68 1.43 -28.75
C PRO A 447 -19.15 2.63 -29.60
N ALA A 448 -20.45 2.95 -29.57
CA ALA A 448 -21.07 3.90 -30.51
C ALA A 448 -21.25 5.31 -29.93
N ALA A 449 -21.62 5.44 -28.64
CA ALA A 449 -21.99 6.71 -28.06
C ALA A 449 -21.46 6.90 -26.62
N ALA A 450 -21.12 8.15 -26.28
CA ALA A 450 -20.81 8.55 -24.91
C ALA A 450 -22.11 8.66 -24.11
N LEU A 451 -22.59 7.53 -23.60
CA LEU A 451 -23.88 7.43 -22.91
C LEU A 451 -23.80 7.83 -21.42
N GLY A 452 -22.62 8.21 -20.91
CA GLY A 452 -22.41 8.42 -19.48
C GLY A 452 -22.47 7.09 -18.74
N ASP A 453 -23.45 6.93 -17.84
CA ASP A 453 -23.72 5.67 -17.16
C ASP A 453 -24.52 4.71 -18.06
N GLY A 454 -23.81 3.73 -18.64
CA GLY A 454 -24.38 2.79 -19.61
C GLY A 454 -25.38 1.78 -19.04
N GLY A 455 -25.53 1.69 -17.72
CA GLY A 455 -26.43 0.74 -17.07
C GLY A 455 -26.47 0.89 -15.55
N ARG A 456 -27.01 -0.13 -14.87
CA ARG A 456 -27.04 -0.24 -13.40
C ARG A 456 -27.11 -1.69 -12.94
N PRO A 457 -26.49 -2.04 -11.80
CA PRO A 457 -26.87 -3.24 -11.05
C PRO A 457 -28.33 -3.13 -10.59
N VAL A 458 -29.06 -4.24 -10.63
CA VAL A 458 -30.43 -4.35 -10.18
C VAL A 458 -30.52 -5.50 -9.18
N ALA A 459 -31.06 -5.20 -7.99
CA ALA A 459 -31.33 -6.20 -6.97
C ALA A 459 -32.36 -7.21 -7.48
N GLY A 460 -32.10 -8.50 -7.24
CA GLY A 460 -33.09 -9.54 -7.45
C GLY A 460 -34.33 -9.36 -6.57
N LEU A 461 -35.52 -9.56 -7.14
CA LEU A 461 -36.80 -9.60 -6.41
C LEU A 461 -37.33 -11.04 -6.39
N GLY A 462 -37.59 -11.58 -5.20
CA GLY A 462 -38.09 -12.95 -5.03
C GLY A 462 -37.09 -14.00 -5.50
N SER A 463 -37.48 -14.81 -6.51
CA SER A 463 -36.64 -15.86 -7.10
C SER A 463 -35.73 -15.39 -8.24
N ARG A 464 -35.80 -14.11 -8.64
CA ARG A 464 -34.95 -13.57 -9.72
C ARG A 464 -33.58 -13.17 -9.17
N PRO A 465 -32.47 -13.59 -9.79
CA PRO A 465 -31.13 -13.20 -9.35
C PRO A 465 -30.85 -11.72 -9.66
N SER A 466 -29.94 -11.13 -8.89
CA SER A 466 -29.38 -9.80 -9.22
C SER A 466 -28.68 -9.84 -10.59
N HIS A 467 -28.83 -8.78 -11.37
CA HIS A 467 -28.27 -8.68 -12.72
C HIS A 467 -27.82 -7.25 -13.04
N CYS A 468 -27.03 -7.10 -14.09
CA CYS A 468 -26.59 -5.84 -14.65
C CYS A 468 -27.53 -5.44 -15.79
N ALA A 469 -28.40 -4.47 -15.57
CA ALA A 469 -29.30 -3.93 -16.59
C ALA A 469 -28.58 -2.85 -17.41
N GLY A 470 -28.46 -3.06 -18.72
CA GLY A 470 -27.82 -2.12 -19.65
C GLY A 470 -28.85 -1.27 -20.39
N ARG A 471 -28.45 -0.08 -20.87
CA ARG A 471 -29.23 0.67 -21.86
C ARG A 471 -29.10 0.03 -23.24
N THR A 472 -30.01 0.39 -24.15
CA THR A 472 -29.89 0.02 -25.58
C THR A 472 -28.52 0.46 -26.12
N GLU A 473 -27.86 -0.41 -26.90
CA GLU A 473 -26.52 -0.19 -27.47
C GLU A 473 -25.37 -0.15 -26.43
N VAL A 474 -25.59 -0.67 -25.23
CA VAL A 474 -24.56 -0.88 -24.21
C VAL A 474 -24.36 -2.38 -23.99
N MET A 475 -23.10 -2.81 -24.02
CA MET A 475 -22.76 -4.16 -23.58
C MET A 475 -22.58 -4.18 -22.07
N ALA A 476 -23.48 -4.88 -21.37
CA ALA A 476 -23.37 -5.13 -19.94
C ALA A 476 -22.53 -6.40 -19.70
N ARG A 477 -21.67 -6.36 -18.69
CA ARG A 477 -20.94 -7.54 -18.21
C ARG A 477 -21.13 -7.69 -16.71
N ALA A 478 -21.60 -8.87 -16.31
CA ALA A 478 -21.77 -9.29 -14.93
C ALA A 478 -20.60 -10.17 -14.51
N LEU A 479 -19.99 -9.88 -13.37
CA LEU A 479 -19.06 -10.80 -12.73
C LEU A 479 -19.82 -11.68 -11.75
N CYS A 480 -19.73 -12.98 -12.00
CA CYS A 480 -20.49 -14.01 -11.30
C CYS A 480 -19.54 -14.93 -10.58
N CYS A 481 -19.70 -15.06 -9.26
CA CYS A 481 -18.82 -15.87 -8.45
C CYS A 481 -19.60 -16.86 -7.58
N PRO A 482 -19.01 -17.98 -7.14
CA PRO A 482 -19.74 -19.04 -6.46
C PRO A 482 -20.50 -18.59 -5.19
N ALA A 483 -21.79 -18.93 -5.13
CA ALA A 483 -22.69 -18.59 -4.04
C ALA A 483 -22.49 -19.43 -2.77
N THR A 484 -21.70 -20.51 -2.85
CA THR A 484 -21.38 -21.39 -1.73
C THR A 484 -20.53 -20.69 -0.67
N SER A 485 -19.69 -19.73 -1.07
CA SER A 485 -18.74 -19.04 -0.20
C SER A 485 -19.01 -17.54 -0.04
N LEU A 486 -19.87 -16.94 -0.88
CA LEU A 486 -20.25 -15.52 -0.76
C LEU A 486 -21.76 -15.29 -0.64
N GLU A 487 -22.09 -14.27 0.14
CA GLU A 487 -23.39 -13.61 0.14
C GLU A 487 -23.20 -12.17 -0.33
N CYS A 488 -24.00 -11.71 -1.31
CA CYS A 488 -23.91 -10.35 -1.86
C CYS A 488 -25.28 -9.67 -1.91
N ARG A 489 -25.32 -8.35 -1.67
CA ARG A 489 -26.52 -7.50 -1.70
C ARG A 489 -26.25 -6.20 -2.44
N VAL A 490 -27.27 -5.66 -3.09
CA VAL A 490 -27.20 -4.37 -3.79
C VAL A 490 -27.81 -3.29 -2.90
N LYS A 491 -27.11 -2.17 -2.73
CA LYS A 491 -27.56 -0.99 -1.97
C LYS A 491 -27.52 0.21 -2.90
N GLU A 492 -28.61 0.98 -2.94
CA GLU A 492 -28.75 2.14 -3.82
C GLU A 492 -29.09 3.37 -2.98
N HIS A 493 -28.46 4.50 -3.30
CA HIS A 493 -28.81 5.79 -2.75
C HIS A 493 -28.97 6.79 -3.90
N THR A 494 -30.08 7.52 -3.92
CA THR A 494 -30.37 8.52 -4.95
C THR A 494 -30.41 9.90 -4.29
N SER A 495 -29.62 10.83 -4.79
CA SER A 495 -29.70 12.23 -4.38
C SER A 495 -30.59 13.01 -5.34
N LEU A 496 -31.56 13.74 -4.78
CA LEU A 496 -32.49 14.59 -5.53
C LEU A 496 -31.96 16.01 -5.76
N GLY A 497 -30.71 16.31 -5.36
CA GLY A 497 -30.09 17.64 -5.44
C GLY A 497 -28.82 17.70 -6.29
N SER A 498 -28.25 18.91 -6.43
CA SER A 498 -27.00 19.20 -7.16
C SER A 498 -25.74 18.87 -6.33
N ALA A 499 -25.74 17.72 -5.65
CA ALA A 499 -24.58 17.30 -4.87
C ALA A 499 -23.42 16.90 -5.82
N GLU A 500 -22.23 17.46 -5.60
CA GLU A 500 -21.03 17.14 -6.39
C GLU A 500 -20.62 15.66 -6.26
N LYS A 501 -20.92 15.05 -5.10
CA LYS A 501 -20.68 13.64 -4.82
C LYS A 501 -21.90 13.03 -4.13
N VAL A 502 -22.26 11.82 -4.55
CA VAL A 502 -23.29 10.99 -3.92
C VAL A 502 -22.62 9.71 -3.44
N THR A 503 -22.88 9.30 -2.21
CA THR A 503 -22.20 8.16 -1.58
C THR A 503 -23.18 7.14 -1.02
N VAL A 504 -22.75 5.87 -0.99
CA VAL A 504 -23.43 4.79 -0.29
C VAL A 504 -22.38 3.83 0.29
N SER A 505 -22.51 3.52 1.58
CA SER A 505 -21.56 2.64 2.29
C SER A 505 -22.19 1.29 2.59
N CYS A 506 -21.37 0.24 2.54
CA CYS A 506 -21.76 -1.07 3.05
C CYS A 506 -21.93 -1.04 4.57
N ASP A 507 -22.75 -1.96 5.09
CA ASP A 507 -22.98 -2.08 6.53
C ASP A 507 -21.78 -2.77 7.20
N ASN A 508 -21.66 -2.65 8.53
CA ASN A 508 -20.58 -3.32 9.27
C ASN A 508 -20.57 -4.84 9.01
N GLY A 509 -19.38 -5.39 8.75
CA GLY A 509 -19.20 -6.81 8.39
C GLY A 509 -19.50 -7.13 6.92
N TRP A 510 -19.78 -6.12 6.10
CA TRP A 510 -19.91 -6.25 4.64
C TRP A 510 -18.82 -5.45 3.94
N THR A 511 -18.24 -6.04 2.90
CA THR A 511 -17.18 -5.44 2.11
C THR A 511 -17.72 -4.98 0.76
N LEU A 512 -17.39 -3.76 0.36
CA LEU A 512 -17.77 -3.25 -0.96
C LEU A 512 -16.99 -4.00 -2.04
N THR A 513 -17.70 -4.63 -2.97
CA THR A 513 -17.13 -5.38 -4.10
C THR A 513 -17.40 -4.71 -5.44
N GLY A 514 -18.54 -4.02 -5.60
CA GLY A 514 -18.92 -3.30 -6.81
C GLY A 514 -19.41 -1.88 -6.53
N CYS A 515 -19.06 -0.94 -7.41
CA CYS A 515 -19.45 0.46 -7.29
C CYS A 515 -19.80 1.03 -8.66
N ASN A 516 -21.04 1.49 -8.83
CA ASN A 516 -21.53 2.03 -10.09
C ASN A 516 -22.30 3.34 -9.85
N ALA A 517 -22.22 4.25 -10.82
CA ALA A 517 -23.07 5.43 -10.90
C ALA A 517 -24.21 5.18 -11.89
N HIS A 518 -25.33 5.85 -11.67
CA HIS A 518 -26.45 5.85 -12.60
C HIS A 518 -27.10 7.23 -12.65
N SER A 519 -27.09 7.87 -13.82
CA SER A 519 -27.82 9.12 -14.06
C SER A 519 -28.61 9.06 -15.36
N GLN A 520 -29.80 9.67 -15.38
CA GLN A 520 -30.64 9.77 -16.57
C GLN A 520 -30.04 10.69 -17.66
N SER A 521 -29.14 11.60 -17.28
CA SER A 521 -28.39 12.47 -18.20
C SER A 521 -26.88 12.16 -18.19
N PRO A 522 -26.14 12.41 -19.30
CA PRO A 522 -24.69 12.29 -19.32
C PRO A 522 -24.07 13.39 -18.45
N GLY A 523 -23.97 13.13 -17.15
CA GLY A 523 -23.57 14.11 -16.15
C GLY A 523 -22.84 13.52 -14.95
N THR A 524 -22.33 12.28 -15.05
CA THR A 524 -21.45 11.70 -14.04
C THR A 524 -20.00 11.68 -14.52
N MET A 525 -19.08 12.07 -13.63
CA MET A 525 -17.65 11.88 -13.84
C MET A 525 -17.26 10.39 -13.77
N GLY A 526 -18.07 9.58 -13.07
CA GLY A 526 -17.85 8.16 -12.89
C GLY A 526 -18.15 7.74 -11.45
N ALA A 527 -17.86 6.48 -11.14
CA ALA A 527 -17.95 5.93 -9.80
C ALA A 527 -16.64 5.28 -9.39
N TYR A 528 -16.35 5.31 -8.09
CA TYR A 528 -15.16 4.69 -7.52
C TYR A 528 -15.38 4.33 -6.06
N ALA A 529 -14.65 3.31 -5.59
CA ALA A 529 -14.71 2.85 -4.21
C ALA A 529 -13.64 3.52 -3.35
N VAL A 530 -14.06 4.08 -2.21
CA VAL A 530 -13.20 4.57 -1.11
C VAL A 530 -13.48 3.67 0.08
N ASP A 531 -12.55 2.77 0.39
CA ASP A 531 -12.75 1.68 1.35
C ASP A 531 -14.07 0.94 1.06
N ASP A 532 -15.02 0.92 1.99
CA ASP A 532 -16.35 0.30 1.83
C ASP A 532 -17.47 1.28 1.43
N THR A 533 -17.09 2.45 0.95
CA THR A 533 -18.00 3.49 0.46
C THR A 533 -17.89 3.65 -1.06
N CYS A 534 -19.00 3.44 -1.76
CA CYS A 534 -19.10 3.74 -3.17
C CYS A 534 -19.40 5.23 -3.35
N VAL A 535 -18.62 5.89 -4.20
CA VAL A 535 -18.72 7.32 -4.49
C VAL A 535 -19.03 7.51 -5.96
N ALA A 536 -20.15 8.15 -6.27
CA ALA A 536 -20.46 8.65 -7.60
C ALA A 536 -20.20 10.16 -7.64
N ALA A 537 -19.36 10.60 -8.57
CA ALA A 537 -19.06 12.02 -8.76
C ALA A 537 -19.89 12.58 -9.91
N THR A 538 -20.49 13.74 -9.71
CA THR A 538 -21.36 14.40 -10.70
C THR A 538 -20.62 15.58 -11.35
N VAL A 539 -20.91 15.82 -12.62
CA VAL A 539 -20.45 17.03 -13.31
C VAL A 539 -21.24 18.22 -12.73
N PRO A 540 -20.59 19.34 -12.41
CA PRO A 540 -21.28 20.53 -11.91
C PRO A 540 -22.46 20.93 -12.80
N GLY A 541 -23.64 21.14 -12.20
CA GLY A 541 -24.87 21.49 -12.91
C GLY A 541 -25.66 20.29 -13.46
N SER A 542 -25.19 19.05 -13.28
CA SER A 542 -25.99 17.85 -13.58
C SER A 542 -27.07 17.62 -12.51
N SER A 543 -28.21 17.09 -12.94
CA SER A 543 -29.28 16.62 -12.05
C SER A 543 -29.09 15.16 -11.64
N THR A 544 -29.82 14.76 -10.59
CA THR A 544 -30.00 13.42 -10.00
C THR A 544 -29.02 12.35 -10.46
N ALA A 545 -28.11 11.98 -9.55
CA ALA A 545 -27.29 10.79 -9.67
C ALA A 545 -27.68 9.79 -8.57
N ALA A 546 -27.84 8.53 -8.98
CA ALA A 546 -27.90 7.39 -8.09
C ALA A 546 -26.51 6.76 -8.01
N VAL A 547 -26.14 6.33 -6.81
CA VAL A 547 -24.94 5.54 -6.55
C VAL A 547 -25.37 4.16 -6.06
N ILE A 548 -24.76 3.13 -6.64
CA ILE A 548 -25.16 1.74 -6.44
C ILE A 548 -23.92 0.96 -6.00
N ALA A 549 -23.98 0.40 -4.79
CA ALA A 549 -22.98 -0.49 -4.23
C ALA A 549 -23.44 -1.95 -4.29
N ILE A 550 -22.51 -2.84 -4.58
CA ILE A 550 -22.63 -4.27 -4.31
C ILE A 550 -21.76 -4.58 -3.11
N CYS A 551 -22.39 -5.03 -2.03
CA CYS A 551 -21.73 -5.37 -0.77
C CYS A 551 -21.74 -6.88 -0.62
N CYS A 552 -20.59 -7.49 -0.37
CA CYS A 552 -20.47 -8.93 -0.16
C CYS A 552 -19.76 -9.27 1.15
N ARG A 553 -20.00 -10.48 1.65
CA ARG A 553 -19.28 -11.07 2.78
C ARG A 553 -19.12 -12.57 2.57
N ASN A 554 -18.13 -13.15 3.23
CA ASN A 554 -18.01 -14.60 3.31
C ASN A 554 -19.19 -15.19 4.09
N ARG A 555 -19.64 -16.38 3.67
CA ARG A 555 -20.76 -17.10 4.29
C ARG A 555 -20.38 -17.85 5.55
#